data_AF-A0AAD9W460-F1
#
_entry.id   AF-A0AAD9W460-F1
#
_cell.length_a   1.000
_cell.length_b   1.000
_cell.length_c   1.000
_cell.angle_alpha   90.00
_cell.angle_beta   90.00
_cell.angle_gamma   90.00
#
_symmetry.space_group_name_H-M   'P 1'
#
loop_
_entity.id
_entity.type
_entity.pdbx_description
1 polymer ?
#
loop_
_entity_poly.entity_id
_entity_poly.type
_entity_poly.pdbx_seq_one_letter_code
_entity_poly.pdbx_strand_id
1 'polypeptide(L)'
;MLDENLPTFQFKPSSDNPLSSVVYFTQNGSEPAPEYVFKRADPSNPAARRKYAVALADPYAPDVVYAEVVVEPEWSQPTLSAAEIRAQQHQNGGASLAPQPMIPDNFTIYLYNPDQAVSVKYIPGSLTKSDSWEFEMLSQSFKMPSNSQLDRQKQNGEPVADFRPRVMFRWKKDGRLSKDMTCFNVGKSVGKHKSKEPDITVALFKQGRATAVTVYEPNLQRIDMEDRKGLDIVLVIGTEVIRDLYLAPDKRPDLFNVGATGPLPISNGRRKNSRPSPPPAGPVMAGALGPSAPQAQPLMSTANVAASSSARPSNAAIDAETERLKAMVEREEKERQAAKQREDRERERRDREEQKRIKQMLDDEEKEKRQREAEIAKETERLKKLYGTEGQDINPPLPSRPQYQGRPPQQQQQQQHPPPQGGSWNFAPPPQRPTSVGPGTGPFHSSTLNHLFAGRPSGTPAPQAGPSKPGRTKPNQGPYLSGANPAAAVSGFFSGLRKDDRKITKKKSMQW
;
A
#
# COMPACT_ATOMS: atom_id res chain seq x y z
N MET A 1 -18.82 10.25 -1.18
CA MET A 1 -17.43 10.29 -1.69
C MET A 1 -16.51 10.17 -0.48
N LEU A 2 -15.23 10.53 -0.54
CA LEU A 2 -14.57 10.97 0.69
C LEU A 2 -15.15 12.34 1.08
N ASP A 3 -14.93 12.77 2.32
CA ASP A 3 -15.47 14.03 2.82
C ASP A 3 -14.89 15.22 2.02
N GLU A 4 -15.76 16.00 1.39
CA GLU A 4 -15.40 17.11 0.49
C GLU A 4 -14.81 18.32 1.26
N ASN A 5 -14.86 18.27 2.60
CA ASN A 5 -14.17 19.20 3.47
C ASN A 5 -12.68 18.85 3.65
N LEU A 6 -12.27 17.61 3.40
CA LEU A 6 -10.88 17.17 3.65
C LEU A 6 -9.95 17.45 2.45
N PRO A 7 -8.73 17.95 2.69
CA PRO A 7 -7.77 18.26 1.64
C PRO A 7 -7.46 17.03 0.78
N THR A 8 -7.75 17.11 -0.52
CA THR A 8 -7.75 15.97 -1.42
C THR A 8 -6.99 16.24 -2.72
N PHE A 9 -5.96 15.45 -2.98
CA PHE A 9 -5.15 15.44 -4.18
C PHE A 9 -5.66 14.38 -5.18
N GLN A 10 -6.12 14.80 -6.36
CA GLN A 10 -6.71 13.94 -7.39
C GLN A 10 -5.80 13.87 -8.63
N PHE A 11 -5.38 12.66 -9.02
CA PHE A 11 -4.51 12.47 -10.19
C PHE A 11 -5.33 12.34 -11.48
N LYS A 12 -5.10 13.25 -12.41
CA LYS A 12 -5.67 13.25 -13.77
C LYS A 12 -4.54 13.08 -14.79
N PRO A 13 -4.46 11.95 -15.52
CA PRO A 13 -3.51 11.78 -16.61
C PRO A 13 -3.64 12.92 -17.64
N SER A 14 -2.52 13.45 -18.13
CA SER A 14 -2.53 14.46 -19.19
C SER A 14 -2.96 13.84 -20.51
N SER A 15 -3.75 14.58 -21.30
CA SER A 15 -4.08 14.24 -22.69
C SER A 15 -2.87 14.36 -23.62
N ASP A 16 -1.90 15.19 -23.24
CA ASP A 16 -0.87 15.71 -24.14
C ASP A 16 0.48 15.03 -23.92
N ASN A 17 0.73 14.54 -22.69
CA ASN A 17 1.89 13.73 -22.34
C ASN A 17 1.48 12.54 -21.44
N PRO A 18 1.48 11.28 -21.95
CA PRO A 18 1.05 10.10 -21.19
C PRO A 18 2.02 9.69 -20.05
N LEU A 19 3.21 10.29 -19.97
CA LEU A 19 4.13 10.14 -18.85
C LEU A 19 3.81 11.11 -17.69
N SER A 20 2.91 12.07 -17.89
CA SER A 20 2.55 13.10 -16.91
C SER A 20 1.09 12.98 -16.44
N SER A 21 0.86 13.22 -15.14
CA SER A 21 -0.46 13.44 -14.55
C SER A 21 -0.48 14.77 -13.82
N VAL A 22 -1.51 15.58 -14.05
CA VAL A 22 -1.77 16.77 -13.22
C VAL A 22 -2.41 16.30 -11.91
N VAL A 23 -1.94 16.82 -10.78
CA VAL A 23 -2.47 16.57 -9.45
C VAL A 23 -3.29 17.78 -9.06
N TYR A 24 -4.61 17.61 -8.99
CA TYR A 24 -5.54 18.66 -8.61
C TYR A 24 -5.83 18.62 -7.11
N PHE A 25 -5.72 19.75 -6.42
CA PHE A 25 -6.08 19.92 -5.02
C PHE A 25 -7.50 20.50 -4.89
N THR A 26 -8.24 20.01 -3.90
CA THR A 26 -9.54 20.57 -3.48
C THR A 26 -9.73 20.36 -1.97
N GLN A 27 -10.33 21.34 -1.30
CA GLN A 27 -10.67 21.32 0.12
C GLN A 27 -11.87 22.22 0.38
N ASN A 28 -12.71 21.91 1.38
CA ASN A 28 -13.87 22.73 1.78
C ASN A 28 -14.81 23.09 0.61
N GLY A 29 -14.98 22.17 -0.35
CA GLY A 29 -15.78 22.38 -1.56
C GLY A 29 -15.17 23.33 -2.61
N SER A 30 -13.87 23.66 -2.54
CA SER A 30 -13.19 24.49 -3.55
C SER A 30 -13.18 23.82 -4.93
N GLU A 31 -13.22 24.61 -6.00
CA GLU A 31 -12.97 24.08 -7.34
C GLU A 31 -11.58 23.43 -7.41
N PRO A 32 -11.41 22.26 -8.08
CA PRO A 32 -10.12 21.58 -8.14
C PRO A 32 -9.08 22.39 -8.93
N ALA A 33 -8.07 22.92 -8.24
CA ALA A 33 -6.96 23.67 -8.82
C ALA A 33 -5.73 22.77 -9.04
N PRO A 34 -4.91 22.95 -10.09
CA PRO A 34 -3.69 22.16 -10.25
C PRO A 34 -2.63 22.61 -9.23
N GLU A 35 -2.17 21.68 -8.42
CA GLU A 35 -1.22 21.90 -7.32
C GLU A 35 0.16 21.33 -7.64
N TYR A 36 0.22 20.19 -8.34
CA TYR A 36 1.47 19.57 -8.79
C TYR A 36 1.30 18.93 -10.17
N VAL A 37 2.42 18.62 -10.83
CA VAL A 37 2.49 17.68 -11.95
C VAL A 37 3.38 16.50 -11.57
N PHE A 38 2.79 15.32 -11.52
CA PHE A 38 3.51 14.05 -11.38
C PHE A 38 4.06 13.64 -12.74
N LYS A 39 5.38 13.57 -12.88
CA LYS A 39 6.11 13.22 -14.11
C LYS A 39 6.76 11.85 -13.95
N ARG A 40 6.78 11.05 -15.02
CA ARG A 40 7.62 9.85 -15.16
C ARG A 40 8.75 10.15 -16.13
N ALA A 41 9.92 9.54 -15.88
CA ALA A 41 11.04 9.64 -16.81
C ALA A 41 10.67 9.03 -18.18
N ASP A 42 11.22 9.60 -19.25
CA ASP A 42 11.04 9.09 -20.61
C ASP A 42 11.89 7.83 -20.83
N PRO A 43 11.31 6.68 -21.24
CA PRO A 43 12.07 5.49 -21.64
C PRO A 43 13.09 5.74 -22.76
N SER A 44 12.94 6.82 -23.55
CA SER A 44 13.90 7.22 -24.58
C SER A 44 15.20 7.79 -24.01
N ASN A 45 15.17 8.33 -22.78
CA ASN A 45 16.32 8.95 -22.13
C ASN A 45 17.29 7.87 -21.62
N PRO A 46 18.58 7.87 -22.06
CA PRO A 46 19.56 6.88 -21.61
C PRO A 46 19.75 6.81 -20.08
N ALA A 47 19.54 7.91 -19.35
CA ALA A 47 19.64 7.94 -17.88
C ALA A 47 18.47 7.24 -17.16
N ALA A 48 17.31 7.09 -17.84
CA ALA A 48 16.15 6.37 -17.33
C ALA A 48 16.21 4.86 -17.60
N ARG A 49 17.13 4.41 -18.45
CA ARG A 49 17.29 3.00 -18.85
C ARG A 49 17.67 2.13 -17.64
N ARG A 50 16.97 1.00 -17.45
CA ARG A 50 17.08 0.13 -16.26
C ARG A 50 16.73 0.83 -14.93
N LYS A 51 15.90 1.88 -14.95
CA LYS A 51 15.40 2.57 -13.73
C LYS A 51 13.90 2.85 -13.83
N TYR A 52 13.19 2.69 -12.73
CA TYR A 52 11.91 3.37 -12.51
C TYR A 52 12.23 4.74 -11.93
N ALA A 53 11.76 5.82 -12.56
CA ALA A 53 12.03 7.18 -12.09
C ALA A 53 10.82 8.09 -12.28
N VAL A 54 10.47 8.83 -11.22
CA VAL A 54 9.33 9.76 -11.16
C VAL A 54 9.66 11.00 -10.34
N ALA A 55 8.97 12.10 -10.62
CA ALA A 55 9.12 13.36 -9.91
C ALA A 55 7.76 14.06 -9.70
N LEU A 56 7.67 14.85 -8.64
CA LEU A 56 6.56 15.77 -8.38
C LEU A 56 7.08 17.20 -8.56
N ALA A 57 6.54 17.92 -9.54
CA ALA A 57 6.99 19.24 -9.95
C ALA A 57 5.86 20.27 -9.90
N ASP A 58 6.21 21.55 -9.98
CA ASP A 58 5.25 22.65 -10.04
C ASP A 58 4.44 22.64 -11.36
N PRO A 59 3.13 22.97 -11.32
CA PRO A 59 2.27 22.97 -12.51
C PRO A 59 2.45 24.19 -13.43
N TYR A 60 3.06 25.28 -12.94
CA TYR A 60 3.28 26.50 -13.71
C TYR A 60 4.77 26.74 -14.02
N ALA A 61 5.67 26.35 -13.12
CA ALA A 61 7.13 26.44 -13.26
C ALA A 61 7.76 25.04 -13.36
N PRO A 62 7.69 24.35 -14.53
CA PRO A 62 7.97 22.92 -14.63
C PRO A 62 9.40 22.48 -14.26
N ASP A 63 10.35 23.42 -14.18
CA ASP A 63 11.73 23.17 -13.73
C ASP A 63 11.87 23.14 -12.19
N VAL A 64 10.86 23.62 -11.46
CA VAL A 64 10.77 23.48 -10.00
C VAL A 64 10.28 22.07 -9.66
N VAL A 65 11.18 21.27 -9.11
CA VAL A 65 10.89 19.91 -8.62
C VAL A 65 10.81 19.94 -7.10
N TYR A 66 9.69 19.46 -6.54
CA TYR A 66 9.48 19.36 -5.09
C TYR A 66 9.99 18.04 -4.52
N ALA A 67 9.89 16.96 -5.30
CA ALA A 67 10.45 15.66 -4.94
C ALA A 67 10.75 14.77 -6.15
N GLU A 68 11.69 13.84 -6.00
CA GLU A 68 11.91 12.73 -6.93
C GLU A 68 12.07 11.37 -6.25
N VAL A 69 11.84 10.31 -7.01
CA VAL A 69 12.11 8.92 -6.64
C VAL A 69 12.78 8.23 -7.82
N VAL A 70 13.92 7.59 -7.58
CA VAL A 70 14.62 6.73 -8.53
C VAL A 70 14.83 5.36 -7.90
N VAL A 71 14.46 4.30 -8.61
CA VAL A 71 14.56 2.90 -8.18
C VAL A 71 15.22 2.09 -9.29
N GLU A 72 16.36 1.48 -8.97
CA GLU A 72 17.03 0.51 -9.83
C GLU A 72 16.54 -0.90 -9.46
N PRO A 73 16.29 -1.80 -10.43
CA PRO A 73 15.81 -3.13 -10.15
C PRO A 73 16.93 -4.03 -9.61
N GLU A 74 16.58 -4.90 -8.68
CA GLU A 74 17.40 -6.06 -8.35
C GLU A 74 17.30 -7.08 -9.50
N TRP A 75 18.38 -7.78 -9.83
CA TRP A 75 18.39 -8.71 -10.98
C TRP A 75 18.51 -10.16 -10.51
N SER A 76 17.47 -10.96 -10.72
CA SER A 76 17.50 -12.40 -10.44
C SER A 76 17.80 -13.20 -11.71
N GLN A 77 18.59 -14.26 -11.57
CA GLN A 77 18.71 -15.30 -12.60
C GLN A 77 17.64 -16.38 -12.34
N PRO A 78 16.85 -16.79 -13.34
CA PRO A 78 15.91 -17.89 -13.18
C PRO A 78 16.62 -19.19 -12.77
N THR A 79 16.37 -19.68 -11.55
CA THR A 79 16.95 -20.93 -11.04
C THR A 79 16.29 -22.14 -11.70
N LEU A 80 16.81 -22.52 -12.86
CA LEU A 80 16.37 -23.70 -13.61
C LEU A 80 16.62 -24.99 -12.81
N SER A 81 15.71 -25.96 -12.92
CA SER A 81 15.92 -27.29 -12.33
C SER A 81 17.00 -28.07 -13.10
N ALA A 82 17.63 -29.04 -12.46
CA ALA A 82 18.61 -29.91 -13.12
C ALA A 82 18.02 -30.81 -14.24
N ALA A 83 16.69 -30.83 -14.43
CA ALA A 83 16.06 -31.39 -15.63
C ALA A 83 15.91 -30.33 -16.72
N GLU A 84 15.43 -29.14 -16.36
CA GLU A 84 15.22 -27.99 -17.26
C GLU A 84 16.53 -27.51 -17.91
N ILE A 85 17.63 -27.47 -17.15
CA ILE A 85 18.98 -27.14 -17.67
C ILE A 85 19.37 -28.10 -18.79
N ARG A 86 19.17 -29.42 -18.60
CA ARG A 86 19.49 -30.42 -19.62
C ARG A 86 18.59 -30.30 -20.84
N ALA A 87 17.29 -30.04 -20.65
CA ALA A 87 16.37 -29.79 -21.75
C ALA A 87 16.79 -28.58 -22.61
N GLN A 88 17.14 -27.45 -21.97
CA GLN A 88 17.63 -26.26 -22.67
C GLN A 88 19.03 -26.47 -23.29
N GLN A 89 19.91 -27.26 -22.68
CA GLN A 89 21.20 -27.63 -23.25
C GLN A 89 21.05 -28.48 -24.52
N HIS A 90 20.06 -29.37 -24.58
CA HIS A 90 19.76 -30.17 -25.77
C HIS A 90 18.97 -29.42 -26.86
N GLN A 91 18.19 -28.39 -26.53
CA GLN A 91 17.35 -27.66 -27.50
C GLN A 91 17.96 -26.32 -27.98
N ASN A 92 18.56 -25.54 -27.08
CA ASN A 92 18.96 -24.15 -27.32
C ASN A 92 20.47 -23.92 -27.14
N GLY A 93 21.30 -24.96 -27.25
CA GLY A 93 22.76 -24.86 -27.20
C GLY A 93 23.34 -24.37 -25.85
N GLY A 94 22.56 -24.43 -24.77
CA GLY A 94 23.00 -24.01 -23.43
C GLY A 94 22.86 -22.51 -23.13
N ALA A 95 22.11 -21.75 -23.93
CA ALA A 95 21.80 -20.35 -23.63
C ALA A 95 20.99 -20.21 -22.32
N SER A 96 21.61 -19.65 -21.28
CA SER A 96 20.96 -19.36 -19.99
C SER A 96 19.85 -18.31 -20.15
N LEU A 97 18.73 -18.48 -19.45
CA LEU A 97 17.65 -17.48 -19.43
C LEU A 97 18.17 -16.11 -18.97
N ALA A 98 17.72 -15.05 -19.64
CA ALA A 98 18.11 -13.68 -19.32
C ALA A 98 17.68 -13.30 -17.88
N PRO A 99 18.50 -12.54 -17.13
CA PRO A 99 18.11 -12.06 -15.81
C PRO A 99 16.83 -11.22 -15.85
N GLN A 100 15.95 -11.40 -14.86
CA GLN A 100 14.69 -10.68 -14.74
C GLN A 100 14.82 -9.54 -13.72
N PRO A 101 14.31 -8.33 -14.02
CA PRO A 101 14.25 -7.25 -13.03
C PRO A 101 13.19 -7.55 -11.96
N MET A 102 13.58 -7.32 -10.71
CA MET A 102 12.75 -7.41 -9.51
C MET A 102 12.62 -6.01 -8.88
N ILE A 103 11.48 -5.78 -8.24
CA ILE A 103 11.20 -4.55 -7.48
C ILE A 103 11.86 -4.69 -6.10
N PRO A 104 12.74 -3.77 -5.68
CA PRO A 104 13.37 -3.82 -4.36
C PRO A 104 12.37 -3.66 -3.21
N ASP A 105 12.73 -4.18 -2.03
CA ASP A 105 11.96 -4.03 -0.78
C ASP A 105 11.95 -2.60 -0.21
N ASN A 106 12.61 -1.64 -0.85
CA ASN A 106 12.63 -0.23 -0.43
C ASN A 106 12.89 0.73 -1.60
N PHE A 107 12.43 1.96 -1.45
CA PHE A 107 12.80 3.09 -2.30
C PHE A 107 13.04 4.34 -1.45
N THR A 108 13.67 5.37 -2.00
CA THR A 108 13.87 6.66 -1.31
C THR A 108 13.22 7.78 -2.09
N ILE A 109 12.44 8.60 -1.38
CA ILE A 109 11.93 9.88 -1.85
C ILE A 109 12.96 10.94 -1.45
N TYR A 110 13.46 11.69 -2.43
CA TYR A 110 14.26 12.88 -2.20
C TYR A 110 13.33 14.09 -2.24
N LEU A 111 13.20 14.79 -1.12
CA LEU A 111 12.56 16.10 -1.03
C LEU A 111 13.60 17.19 -1.25
N TYR A 112 13.15 18.32 -1.80
CA TYR A 112 13.97 19.52 -2.00
C TYR A 112 13.39 20.71 -1.22
N ASN A 113 14.27 21.52 -0.63
CA ASN A 113 13.90 22.74 0.11
C ASN A 113 12.82 22.54 1.21
N PRO A 114 13.13 21.86 2.34
CA PRO A 114 14.45 21.42 2.76
C PRO A 114 14.86 20.07 2.18
N ASP A 115 16.16 19.90 1.94
CA ASP A 115 16.69 18.69 1.33
C ASP A 115 16.64 17.50 2.31
N GLN A 116 15.81 16.50 2.01
CA GLN A 116 15.58 15.35 2.90
C GLN A 116 15.41 14.05 2.11
N ALA A 117 16.18 13.02 2.47
CA ALA A 117 15.97 11.66 2.00
C ALA A 117 15.00 10.92 2.94
N VAL A 118 13.86 10.47 2.41
CA VAL A 118 12.84 9.68 3.10
C VAL A 118 12.77 8.29 2.49
N SER A 119 13.42 7.32 3.13
CA SER A 119 13.34 5.92 2.71
C SER A 119 12.00 5.29 3.12
N VAL A 120 11.31 4.72 2.15
CA VAL A 120 10.06 3.98 2.29
C VAL A 120 10.38 2.49 2.16
N LYS A 121 10.11 1.72 3.22
CA LYS A 121 10.39 0.29 3.29
C LYS A 121 9.11 -0.53 3.16
N TYR A 122 9.08 -1.45 2.20
CA TYR A 122 8.04 -2.47 2.08
C TYR A 122 8.15 -3.50 3.22
N ILE A 123 6.99 -3.90 3.74
CA ILE A 123 6.80 -4.99 4.69
C ILE A 123 5.69 -5.88 4.11
N PRO A 124 6.04 -7.06 3.57
CA PRO A 124 5.07 -7.95 2.94
C PRO A 124 4.02 -8.45 3.93
N GLY A 125 2.79 -8.63 3.44
CA GLY A 125 1.70 -9.19 4.22
C GLY A 125 1.95 -10.64 4.66
N SER A 126 1.19 -11.07 5.66
CA SER A 126 1.14 -12.46 6.12
C SER A 126 -0.29 -12.99 6.00
N LEU A 127 -0.54 -14.23 6.45
CA LEU A 127 -1.91 -14.77 6.47
C LEU A 127 -2.90 -13.85 7.22
N THR A 128 -2.43 -13.16 8.27
CA THR A 128 -3.23 -12.30 9.17
C THR A 128 -2.94 -10.80 9.06
N LYS A 129 -1.98 -10.37 8.23
CA LYS A 129 -1.59 -8.96 8.06
C LYS A 129 -1.61 -8.57 6.59
N SER A 130 -2.16 -7.41 6.25
CA SER A 130 -2.05 -6.86 4.90
C SER A 130 -0.67 -6.24 4.65
N ASP A 131 -0.32 -6.13 3.37
CA ASP A 131 0.86 -5.44 2.87
C ASP A 131 0.97 -4.01 3.43
N SER A 132 2.18 -3.57 3.77
CA SER A 132 2.41 -2.24 4.33
C SER A 132 3.76 -1.64 3.92
N TRP A 133 3.86 -0.31 4.00
CA TRP A 133 5.07 0.44 3.68
C TRP A 133 5.32 1.47 4.79
N GLU A 134 6.45 1.35 5.49
CA GLU A 134 6.82 2.23 6.61
C GLU A 134 7.86 3.26 6.17
N PHE A 135 7.72 4.49 6.66
CA PHE A 135 8.68 5.59 6.44
C PHE A 135 8.78 6.49 7.68
N GLU A 136 9.89 7.21 7.82
CA GLU A 136 10.14 8.10 8.96
C GLU A 136 10.60 9.48 8.46
N MET A 137 9.93 10.55 8.92
CA MET A 137 10.33 11.95 8.67
C MET A 137 10.83 12.60 9.95
N LEU A 138 11.64 13.67 9.86
CA LEU A 138 12.04 14.44 11.04
C LEU A 138 10.84 15.20 11.62
N SER A 139 10.79 15.41 12.94
CA SER A 139 9.82 16.36 13.53
C SER A 139 10.21 17.81 13.25
N GLN A 140 11.53 18.08 13.19
CA GLN A 140 12.13 19.36 12.80
C GLN A 140 12.98 19.13 11.55
N SER A 141 12.49 19.59 10.41
CA SER A 141 13.16 19.47 9.11
C SER A 141 14.13 20.62 8.87
N PHE A 142 13.82 21.81 9.41
CA PHE A 142 14.67 22.98 9.23
C PHE A 142 15.82 22.99 10.25
N LYS A 143 17.06 23.12 9.75
CA LYS A 143 18.24 23.24 10.62
C LYS A 143 18.22 24.62 11.29
N MET A 144 18.16 24.68 12.63
CA MET A 144 18.34 25.95 13.35
C MET A 144 19.69 26.59 12.95
N PRO A 145 19.72 27.87 12.54
CA PRO A 145 20.95 28.54 12.15
C PRO A 145 21.83 28.78 13.38
N SER A 146 22.95 28.06 13.49
CA SER A 146 23.93 28.28 14.56
C SER A 146 24.99 29.30 14.14
N ASN A 147 25.25 30.27 15.01
CA ASN A 147 26.35 31.22 14.89
C ASN A 147 27.73 30.54 15.06
N SER A 148 27.79 29.35 15.65
CA SER A 148 29.03 28.57 15.77
C SER A 148 29.55 28.14 14.39
N GLN A 149 30.85 28.33 14.12
CA GLN A 149 31.49 27.71 12.96
C GLN A 149 31.64 26.18 13.14
N LEU A 150 31.81 25.72 14.37
CA LEU A 150 32.02 24.31 14.70
C LEU A 150 30.74 23.50 14.48
N ASP A 151 29.58 24.09 14.77
CA ASP A 151 28.28 23.46 14.46
C ASP A 151 28.05 23.42 12.95
N ARG A 152 28.38 24.49 12.23
CA ARG A 152 28.31 24.53 10.76
C ARG A 152 29.24 23.53 10.09
N GLN A 153 30.44 23.29 10.63
CA GLN A 153 31.32 22.20 10.18
C GLN A 153 30.71 20.81 10.47
N LYS A 154 30.14 20.59 11.67
CA LYS A 154 29.45 19.32 11.98
C LYS A 154 28.18 19.09 11.15
N GLN A 155 27.46 20.15 10.78
CA GLN A 155 26.27 20.10 9.91
C GLN A 155 26.59 19.75 8.45
N ASN A 156 27.87 19.82 8.06
CA ASN A 156 28.41 19.53 6.73
C ASN A 156 29.35 18.30 6.71
N GLY A 157 29.49 17.61 7.85
CA GLY A 157 30.35 16.43 7.99
C GLY A 157 29.60 15.10 7.89
N GLU A 158 30.36 14.00 8.00
CA GLU A 158 29.85 12.63 8.06
C GLU A 158 28.67 12.44 9.04
N PRO A 159 27.69 11.56 8.73
CA PRO A 159 26.48 11.38 9.52
C PRO A 159 26.77 10.72 10.87
N VAL A 160 27.09 11.56 11.87
CA VAL A 160 26.94 11.23 13.29
C VAL A 160 25.53 10.69 13.53
N ALA A 161 25.42 9.63 14.34
CA ALA A 161 24.15 8.95 14.60
C ALA A 161 23.02 9.94 14.92
N ASP A 162 22.03 10.02 14.03
CA ASP A 162 21.03 11.09 14.04
C ASP A 162 19.95 10.84 15.10
N PHE A 163 20.22 11.29 16.32
CA PHE A 163 19.30 11.20 17.47
C PHE A 163 18.13 12.20 17.41
N ARG A 164 17.97 12.98 16.32
CA ARG A 164 16.80 13.89 16.18
C ARG A 164 15.50 13.08 16.22
N PRO A 165 14.44 13.59 16.89
CA PRO A 165 13.14 12.94 16.87
C PRO A 165 12.59 12.85 15.45
N ARG A 166 12.00 11.70 15.16
CA ARG A 166 11.38 11.37 13.88
C ARG A 166 9.94 10.94 14.13
N VAL A 167 9.05 11.27 13.20
CA VAL A 167 7.66 10.85 13.18
C VAL A 167 7.53 9.69 12.21
N MET A 168 6.95 8.59 12.70
CA MET A 168 6.87 7.34 11.97
C MET A 168 5.51 7.22 11.29
N PHE A 169 5.50 6.74 10.05
CA PHE A 169 4.30 6.56 9.25
C PHE A 169 4.25 5.18 8.61
N ARG A 170 3.04 4.67 8.40
CA ARG A 170 2.76 3.40 7.75
C ARG A 170 1.59 3.50 6.80
N TRP A 171 1.83 3.36 5.51
CA TRP A 171 0.78 2.97 4.57
C TRP A 171 0.45 1.49 4.78
N LYS A 172 -0.83 1.15 4.82
CA LYS A 172 -1.34 -0.22 5.00
C LYS A 172 -2.46 -0.47 4.00
N LYS A 173 -2.34 -1.54 3.23
CA LYS A 173 -3.31 -1.93 2.19
C LYS A 173 -4.65 -2.34 2.80
N ASP A 174 -5.75 -1.86 2.22
CA ASP A 174 -7.12 -2.06 2.69
C ASP A 174 -7.67 -3.47 2.32
N GLY A 175 -6.97 -4.53 2.75
CA GLY A 175 -7.32 -5.93 2.47
C GLY A 175 -6.71 -6.49 1.16
N ARG A 176 -6.94 -7.79 0.90
CA ARG A 176 -6.21 -8.51 -0.17
C ARG A 176 -6.63 -8.15 -1.60
N LEU A 177 -7.92 -7.90 -1.82
CA LEU A 177 -8.49 -7.60 -3.15
C LEU A 177 -8.54 -6.11 -3.47
N SER A 178 -8.41 -5.23 -2.47
CA SER A 178 -8.35 -3.80 -2.69
C SER A 178 -6.98 -3.35 -3.19
N LYS A 179 -6.97 -2.21 -3.88
CA LYS A 179 -5.76 -1.42 -4.19
C LYS A 179 -5.75 -0.08 -3.44
N ASP A 180 -6.76 0.15 -2.59
CA ASP A 180 -6.77 1.24 -1.63
C ASP A 180 -5.78 0.95 -0.48
N MET A 181 -5.34 2.02 0.17
CA MET A 181 -4.51 1.92 1.38
C MET A 181 -4.75 3.13 2.29
N THR A 182 -4.59 2.89 3.59
CA THR A 182 -4.72 3.90 4.65
C THR A 182 -3.34 4.19 5.23
N CYS A 183 -2.98 5.47 5.37
CA CYS A 183 -1.77 5.89 6.07
C CYS A 183 -2.08 6.17 7.54
N PHE A 184 -1.23 5.65 8.42
CA PHE A 184 -1.27 5.89 9.84
C PHE A 184 0.04 6.57 10.29
N ASN A 185 -0.04 7.56 11.17
CA ASN A 185 1.08 7.79 12.09
C ASN A 185 1.11 6.66 13.11
N VAL A 186 2.30 6.15 13.42
CA VAL A 186 2.52 4.99 14.30
C VAL A 186 3.42 5.35 15.49
N GLY A 187 3.38 6.61 15.91
CA GLY A 187 4.22 7.19 16.97
C GLY A 187 5.47 7.91 16.45
N LYS A 188 6.48 8.04 17.33
CA LYS A 188 7.75 8.73 17.11
C LYS A 188 8.95 7.83 17.39
N SER A 189 10.07 8.02 16.69
CA SER A 189 11.35 7.38 16.95
C SER A 189 12.40 8.39 17.43
N VAL A 190 13.25 7.98 18.37
CA VAL A 190 14.39 8.75 18.88
C VAL A 190 15.58 7.79 19.02
N GLY A 191 16.50 7.83 18.05
CA GLY A 191 17.59 6.87 17.93
C GLY A 191 17.07 5.43 17.81
N LYS A 192 17.22 4.63 18.88
CA LYS A 192 16.75 3.23 18.95
C LYS A 192 15.40 3.03 19.67
N HIS A 193 14.85 4.09 20.26
CA HIS A 193 13.58 4.03 20.98
C HIS A 193 12.43 4.42 20.05
N LYS A 194 11.29 3.72 20.17
CA LYS A 194 10.03 4.05 19.50
C LYS A 194 8.94 4.26 20.56
N SER A 195 8.15 5.32 20.43
CA SER A 195 7.02 5.56 21.35
C SER A 195 5.89 4.57 21.08
N LYS A 196 4.99 4.42 22.07
CA LYS A 196 3.82 3.55 21.98
C LYS A 196 2.54 4.38 22.03
N GLU A 197 2.36 5.18 20.99
CA GLU A 197 1.11 5.90 20.70
C GLU A 197 0.15 4.98 19.91
N PRO A 198 -1.18 5.21 19.95
CA PRO A 198 -2.11 4.48 19.09
C PRO A 198 -1.89 4.87 17.61
N ASP A 199 -2.10 3.93 16.68
CA ASP A 199 -2.12 4.23 15.24
C ASP A 199 -3.20 5.28 14.93
N ILE A 200 -2.81 6.45 14.41
CA ILE A 200 -3.71 7.55 14.04
C ILE A 200 -3.77 7.68 12.52
N THR A 201 -4.96 7.59 11.90
CA THR A 201 -5.14 7.79 10.45
C THR A 201 -4.74 9.21 10.03
N VAL A 202 -3.82 9.34 9.07
CA VAL A 202 -3.35 10.63 8.54
C VAL A 202 -3.70 10.86 7.07
N ALA A 203 -3.87 9.80 6.29
CA ALA A 203 -4.27 9.90 4.88
C ALA A 203 -4.96 8.65 4.36
N LEU A 204 -5.72 8.79 3.28
CA LEU A 204 -6.49 7.75 2.62
C LEU A 204 -6.19 7.80 1.12
N PHE A 205 -5.61 6.73 0.58
CA PHE A 205 -5.44 6.55 -0.87
C PHE A 205 -6.54 5.65 -1.41
N LYS A 206 -7.23 6.11 -2.46
CA LYS A 206 -8.29 5.36 -3.14
C LYS A 206 -8.00 5.19 -4.63
N GLN A 207 -8.08 3.96 -5.12
CA GLN A 207 -7.93 3.64 -6.55
C GLN A 207 -9.29 3.26 -7.18
N GLY A 208 -10.05 4.29 -7.55
CA GLY A 208 -11.33 4.17 -8.23
C GLY A 208 -11.28 4.58 -9.70
N ARG A 209 -12.28 5.37 -10.14
CA ARG A 209 -12.33 5.98 -11.48
C ARG A 209 -11.22 7.03 -11.69
N ALA A 210 -10.86 7.72 -10.62
CA ALA A 210 -9.63 8.48 -10.47
C ALA A 210 -8.85 7.86 -9.29
N THR A 211 -7.53 8.10 -9.24
CA THR A 211 -6.73 7.88 -8.03
C THR A 211 -6.65 9.16 -7.23
N ALA A 212 -6.89 9.08 -5.92
CA ALA A 212 -6.87 10.24 -5.04
C ALA A 212 -6.22 9.92 -3.68
N VAL A 213 -5.57 10.92 -3.11
CA VAL A 213 -5.04 10.94 -1.73
C VAL A 213 -5.81 12.03 -0.97
N THR A 214 -6.56 11.65 0.06
CA THR A 214 -7.20 12.60 0.99
C THR A 214 -6.45 12.60 2.30
N VAL A 215 -6.08 13.79 2.78
CA VAL A 215 -5.33 14.01 4.03
C VAL A 215 -6.32 14.32 5.16
N TYR A 216 -6.12 13.65 6.30
CA TYR A 216 -7.01 13.74 7.46
C TYR A 216 -6.53 14.82 8.43
N GLU A 217 -6.66 16.09 8.01
CA GLU A 217 -6.13 17.27 8.71
C GLU A 217 -6.43 17.32 10.24
N PRO A 218 -7.64 16.96 10.75
CA PRO A 218 -7.91 16.96 12.19
C PRO A 218 -7.00 16.05 13.02
N ASN A 219 -6.37 15.06 12.39
CA ASN A 219 -5.38 14.20 13.02
C ASN A 219 -3.95 14.73 12.84
N LEU A 220 -3.63 15.45 11.76
CA LEU A 220 -2.33 16.13 11.60
C LEU A 220 -2.11 17.20 12.69
N GLN A 221 -3.17 17.79 13.25
CA GLN A 221 -3.08 18.69 14.40
C GLN A 221 -2.44 18.05 15.65
N ARG A 222 -2.49 16.71 15.77
CA ARG A 222 -1.85 15.95 16.86
C ARG A 222 -0.39 15.62 16.56
N ILE A 223 0.07 15.87 15.34
CA ILE A 223 1.39 15.49 14.85
C ILE A 223 2.32 16.70 14.97
N ASP A 224 3.34 16.47 15.79
CA ASP A 224 4.50 17.31 16.04
C ASP A 224 5.48 17.21 14.86
N MET A 225 5.12 17.91 13.77
CA MET A 225 5.95 18.11 12.58
C MET A 225 5.90 19.57 12.14
N GLU A 226 7.10 20.13 11.97
CA GLU A 226 7.36 21.45 11.43
C GLU A 226 7.02 21.53 9.93
N ASP A 227 7.58 20.62 9.12
CA ASP A 227 7.32 20.57 7.68
C ASP A 227 6.14 19.66 7.33
N ARG A 228 4.94 20.26 7.30
CA ARG A 228 3.72 19.60 6.83
C ARG A 228 3.63 19.53 5.30
N LYS A 229 4.29 20.44 4.57
CA LYS A 229 4.23 20.48 3.10
C LYS A 229 5.05 19.35 2.48
N GLY A 230 6.24 19.08 3.04
CA GLY A 230 7.03 17.89 2.75
C GLY A 230 6.28 16.59 3.07
N LEU A 231 5.50 16.54 4.16
CA LEU A 231 4.64 15.39 4.46
C LEU A 231 3.58 15.17 3.37
N ASP A 232 2.85 16.21 2.95
CA ASP A 232 1.89 16.12 1.84
C ASP A 232 2.57 15.63 0.55
N ILE A 233 3.74 16.16 0.22
CA ILE A 233 4.54 15.74 -0.93
C ILE A 233 4.90 14.24 -0.83
N VAL A 234 5.37 13.76 0.33
CA VAL A 234 5.67 12.34 0.59
C VAL A 234 4.44 11.45 0.45
N LEU A 235 3.28 11.89 0.96
CA LEU A 235 2.01 11.16 0.85
C LEU A 235 1.54 11.08 -0.62
N VAL A 236 1.68 12.16 -1.38
CA VAL A 236 1.28 12.26 -2.79
C VAL A 236 2.21 11.47 -3.71
N ILE A 237 3.54 11.66 -3.65
CA ILE A 237 4.48 10.94 -4.52
C ILE A 237 4.61 9.46 -4.10
N GLY A 238 4.69 9.20 -2.79
CA GLY A 238 4.90 7.85 -2.24
C GLY A 238 3.76 6.89 -2.55
N THR A 239 2.50 7.36 -2.57
CA THR A 239 1.36 6.51 -2.93
C THR A 239 1.34 6.12 -4.40
N GLU A 240 1.64 7.03 -5.32
CA GLU A 240 1.77 6.69 -6.75
C GLU A 240 2.92 5.71 -7.00
N VAL A 241 4.05 5.84 -6.29
CA VAL A 241 5.17 4.89 -6.38
C VAL A 241 4.78 3.52 -5.83
N ILE A 242 4.17 3.46 -4.63
CA ILE A 242 3.67 2.21 -4.05
C ILE A 242 2.66 1.53 -5.00
N ARG A 243 1.80 2.34 -5.62
CA ARG A 243 0.77 1.90 -6.57
C ARG A 243 1.36 1.33 -7.86
N ASP A 244 2.30 2.06 -8.48
CA ASP A 244 2.90 1.67 -9.76
C ASP A 244 3.82 0.45 -9.59
N LEU A 245 4.61 0.37 -8.51
CA LEU A 245 5.51 -0.75 -8.24
C LEU A 245 4.79 -1.98 -7.67
N TYR A 246 4.15 -1.86 -6.49
CA TYR A 246 3.73 -3.04 -5.71
C TYR A 246 2.24 -3.40 -5.88
N LEU A 247 1.35 -2.43 -6.14
CA LEU A 247 -0.10 -2.70 -6.22
C LEU A 247 -0.63 -2.92 -7.64
N ALA A 248 0.07 -2.46 -8.68
CA ALA A 248 -0.36 -2.60 -10.07
C ALA A 248 0.78 -2.72 -11.11
N PRO A 249 1.86 -3.50 -10.86
CA PRO A 249 2.98 -3.63 -11.80
C PRO A 249 2.53 -4.08 -13.20
N ASP A 250 1.53 -4.95 -13.30
CA ASP A 250 0.97 -5.44 -14.57
C ASP A 250 0.42 -4.33 -15.49
N LYS A 251 0.13 -3.13 -14.94
CA LYS A 251 -0.30 -1.97 -15.74
C LYS A 251 0.86 -1.26 -16.45
N ARG A 252 2.12 -1.63 -16.16
CA ARG A 252 3.34 -1.06 -16.74
C ARG A 252 4.29 -2.20 -17.15
N PRO A 253 4.12 -2.81 -18.34
CA PRO A 253 4.90 -3.97 -18.77
C PRO A 253 6.41 -3.70 -18.98
N ASP A 254 6.86 -2.44 -18.96
CA ASP A 254 8.26 -2.07 -18.77
C ASP A 254 8.36 -1.01 -17.66
N LEU A 255 8.35 -1.45 -16.39
CA LEU A 255 8.49 -0.57 -15.21
C LEU A 255 9.85 0.11 -15.12
N PHE A 256 10.89 -0.53 -15.67
CA PHE A 256 12.29 -0.17 -15.47
C PHE A 256 13.00 0.29 -16.75
N ASN A 257 12.27 0.54 -17.85
CA ASN A 257 12.85 0.95 -19.14
C ASN A 257 14.01 0.04 -19.58
N VAL A 258 13.78 -1.29 -19.56
CA VAL A 258 14.77 -2.28 -20.00
C VAL A 258 14.86 -2.30 -21.53
N GLY A 259 13.76 -2.00 -22.20
CA GLY A 259 13.62 -2.00 -23.66
C GLY A 259 13.49 -3.40 -24.26
N ALA A 260 13.02 -3.46 -25.51
CA ALA A 260 12.68 -4.71 -26.20
C ALA A 260 13.85 -5.70 -26.46
N THR A 261 15.06 -5.40 -25.97
CA THR A 261 16.21 -6.30 -25.96
C THR A 261 16.19 -7.34 -24.82
N GLY A 262 15.19 -7.33 -23.93
CA GLY A 262 14.82 -8.53 -23.18
C GLY A 262 13.98 -8.31 -21.90
N PRO A 263 13.33 -9.36 -21.39
CA PRO A 263 13.02 -10.61 -22.10
C PRO A 263 11.79 -10.44 -23.02
N LEU A 264 11.56 -11.38 -23.93
CA LEU A 264 10.20 -11.57 -24.45
C LEU A 264 9.30 -11.97 -23.28
N PRO A 265 8.10 -11.38 -23.11
CA PRO A 265 7.20 -11.79 -22.04
C PRO A 265 6.83 -13.26 -22.24
N ILE A 266 6.98 -14.08 -21.19
CA ILE A 266 6.38 -15.41 -21.15
C ILE A 266 4.87 -15.21 -21.05
N SER A 267 4.23 -15.06 -22.21
CA SER A 267 2.78 -14.98 -22.30
C SER A 267 2.20 -16.33 -21.87
N ASN A 268 1.60 -16.37 -20.67
CA ASN A 268 0.79 -17.51 -20.25
C ASN A 268 -0.24 -17.81 -21.35
N GLY A 269 -0.09 -18.98 -21.98
CA GLY A 269 -0.39 -19.13 -23.40
C GLY A 269 -1.87 -19.13 -23.76
N ARG A 270 -2.40 -18.00 -24.22
CA ARG A 270 -3.71 -17.94 -24.90
C ARG A 270 -3.56 -17.61 -26.38
N ARG A 271 -3.15 -18.62 -27.17
CA ARG A 271 -2.98 -18.54 -28.63
C ARG A 271 -4.25 -18.02 -29.33
N LYS A 272 -4.11 -17.05 -30.24
CA LYS A 272 -5.05 -16.79 -31.34
C LYS A 272 -4.33 -16.34 -32.62
N ASN A 273 -4.71 -16.95 -33.74
CA ASN A 273 -4.52 -16.46 -35.12
C ASN A 273 -5.10 -15.04 -35.28
N SER A 274 -4.75 -14.17 -36.25
CA SER A 274 -3.68 -14.13 -37.29
C SER A 274 -3.64 -12.65 -37.82
N ARG A 275 -3.03 -12.19 -38.93
CA ARG A 275 -2.44 -12.77 -40.17
C ARG A 275 -1.48 -11.72 -40.80
N PRO A 276 -0.47 -12.08 -41.62
CA PRO A 276 0.39 -11.09 -42.28
C PRO A 276 -0.31 -10.23 -43.33
N SER A 277 0.14 -8.98 -43.49
CA SER A 277 -0.20 -8.06 -44.60
C SER A 277 0.81 -8.17 -45.77
N PRO A 278 0.44 -7.76 -47.00
CA PRO A 278 1.30 -7.89 -48.18
C PRO A 278 2.26 -6.70 -48.37
N PRO A 279 3.40 -6.89 -49.07
CA PRO A 279 4.26 -5.81 -49.57
C PRO A 279 3.67 -5.13 -50.83
N PRO A 280 4.15 -3.92 -51.21
CA PRO A 280 3.60 -3.12 -52.31
C PRO A 280 4.08 -3.56 -53.71
N ALA A 281 3.39 -3.09 -54.75
CA ALA A 281 3.72 -3.35 -56.15
C ALA A 281 4.83 -2.45 -56.70
N GLY A 282 5.66 -3.00 -57.58
CA GLY A 282 6.62 -2.31 -58.45
C GLY A 282 6.45 -2.77 -59.92
N PRO A 283 6.93 -2.00 -60.91
CA PRO A 283 6.46 -2.10 -62.28
C PRO A 283 7.04 -3.26 -63.10
N VAL A 284 6.29 -3.66 -64.13
CA VAL A 284 6.67 -4.64 -65.15
C VAL A 284 7.58 -4.04 -66.23
N MET A 285 8.51 -4.85 -66.74
CA MET A 285 9.08 -4.76 -68.09
C MET A 285 9.28 -6.18 -68.63
N ALA A 286 9.27 -6.34 -69.96
CA ALA A 286 9.18 -7.66 -70.62
C ALA A 286 10.16 -7.81 -71.81
N GLY A 287 10.41 -9.07 -72.19
CA GLY A 287 11.27 -9.48 -73.31
C GLY A 287 12.58 -10.16 -72.86
N ALA A 288 13.24 -10.98 -73.68
CA ALA A 288 12.84 -11.58 -74.96
C ALA A 288 13.78 -12.80 -75.28
N LEU A 289 13.36 -13.66 -76.23
CA LEU A 289 14.14 -14.54 -77.14
C LEU A 289 15.64 -14.82 -76.79
N GLY A 290 16.16 -16.06 -76.78
CA GLY A 290 15.79 -17.28 -77.52
C GLY A 290 16.74 -18.47 -77.24
N PRO A 291 16.84 -19.50 -78.12
CA PRO A 291 17.22 -20.87 -77.69
C PRO A 291 18.46 -21.51 -78.35
N SER A 292 18.97 -22.58 -77.73
CA SER A 292 19.82 -23.63 -78.35
C SER A 292 19.64 -24.98 -77.61
N ALA A 293 19.80 -26.13 -78.28
CA ALA A 293 19.28 -27.43 -77.82
C ALA A 293 20.36 -28.57 -77.68
N PRO A 294 20.16 -29.87 -78.07
CA PRO A 294 20.02 -30.93 -77.05
C PRO A 294 20.89 -32.20 -77.24
N GLN A 295 21.01 -33.02 -76.19
CA GLN A 295 21.46 -34.44 -76.14
C GLN A 295 21.27 -34.97 -74.70
N ALA A 296 21.14 -36.26 -74.37
CA ALA A 296 20.52 -37.44 -75.03
C ALA A 296 20.22 -38.50 -73.92
N GLN A 297 19.39 -39.52 -74.19
CA GLN A 297 19.00 -40.60 -73.26
C GLN A 297 19.73 -41.94 -73.64
N PRO A 298 19.51 -43.16 -73.03
CA PRO A 298 18.46 -43.57 -72.06
C PRO A 298 18.77 -44.70 -71.02
N LEU A 299 17.75 -45.10 -70.22
CA LEU A 299 17.52 -46.39 -69.50
C LEU A 299 18.54 -46.80 -68.37
N MET A 300 18.22 -47.52 -67.27
CA MET A 300 16.99 -48.13 -66.70
C MET A 300 17.12 -48.29 -65.14
N SER A 301 15.97 -48.31 -64.42
CA SER A 301 15.61 -49.21 -63.26
C SER A 301 16.54 -49.43 -62.04
N THR A 302 16.12 -49.54 -60.77
CA THR A 302 14.80 -49.54 -60.06
C THR A 302 14.95 -48.99 -58.61
N ALA A 303 13.85 -49.02 -57.83
CA ALA A 303 13.73 -48.94 -56.35
C ALA A 303 13.36 -47.57 -55.71
N ASN A 304 12.08 -47.50 -55.32
CA ASN A 304 11.37 -46.36 -54.72
C ASN A 304 12.12 -45.62 -53.59
N VAL A 305 12.27 -44.30 -53.76
CA VAL A 305 12.38 -43.35 -52.64
C VAL A 305 11.05 -42.61 -52.54
N ALA A 306 10.29 -42.81 -51.47
CA ALA A 306 8.97 -42.21 -51.31
C ALA A 306 9.08 -40.72 -50.91
N ALA A 307 8.99 -39.83 -51.89
CA ALA A 307 8.94 -38.39 -51.65
C ALA A 307 7.66 -38.04 -50.85
N SER A 308 7.84 -37.37 -49.71
CA SER A 308 6.76 -36.92 -48.82
C SER A 308 6.00 -35.73 -49.42
N SER A 309 5.07 -36.01 -50.32
CA SER A 309 4.14 -35.01 -50.84
C SER A 309 3.30 -34.42 -49.72
N SER A 310 3.15 -33.09 -49.70
CA SER A 310 2.38 -32.36 -48.70
C SER A 310 0.88 -32.51 -48.94
N ALA A 311 0.35 -33.70 -48.67
CA ALA A 311 -1.08 -33.99 -48.73
C ALA A 311 -1.83 -33.10 -47.73
N ARG A 312 -2.57 -32.11 -48.25
CA ARG A 312 -3.47 -31.26 -47.46
C ARG A 312 -4.52 -32.18 -46.80
N PRO A 313 -4.73 -32.11 -45.47
CA PRO A 313 -5.66 -33.01 -44.80
C PRO A 313 -7.07 -32.87 -45.38
N SER A 314 -7.76 -33.99 -45.58
CA SER A 314 -9.13 -34.01 -46.06
C SER A 314 -10.07 -33.47 -44.98
N ASN A 315 -11.18 -32.83 -45.38
CA ASN A 315 -12.11 -32.20 -44.44
C ASN A 315 -12.59 -33.17 -43.35
N ALA A 316 -12.88 -34.43 -43.71
CA ALA A 316 -13.28 -35.47 -42.76
C ALA A 316 -12.24 -35.75 -41.64
N ALA A 317 -10.94 -35.57 -41.90
CA ALA A 317 -9.92 -35.68 -40.87
C ALA A 317 -9.92 -34.46 -39.93
N ILE A 318 -10.17 -33.27 -40.47
CA ILE A 318 -10.28 -32.01 -39.72
C ILE A 318 -11.54 -32.02 -38.85
N ASP A 319 -12.66 -32.53 -39.36
CA ASP A 319 -13.93 -32.65 -38.65
C ASP A 319 -13.81 -33.65 -37.48
N ALA A 320 -13.17 -34.81 -37.70
CA ALA A 320 -12.92 -35.80 -36.65
C ALA A 320 -11.96 -35.29 -35.55
N GLU A 321 -10.92 -34.54 -35.91
CA GLU A 321 -10.04 -33.88 -34.93
C GLU A 321 -10.80 -32.79 -34.14
N THR A 322 -11.68 -32.04 -34.81
CA THR A 322 -12.53 -31.00 -34.19
C THR A 322 -13.53 -31.60 -33.19
N GLU A 323 -14.16 -32.73 -33.52
CA GLU A 323 -15.05 -33.44 -32.60
C GLU A 323 -14.29 -33.96 -31.36
N ARG A 324 -13.10 -34.55 -31.56
CA ARG A 324 -12.22 -35.00 -30.47
C ARG A 324 -11.79 -33.86 -29.55
N LEU A 325 -11.44 -32.70 -30.12
CA LEU A 325 -11.10 -31.49 -29.36
C LEU A 325 -12.31 -30.97 -28.57
N LYS A 326 -13.49 -30.95 -29.18
CA LYS A 326 -14.74 -30.53 -28.51
C LYS A 326 -15.09 -31.44 -27.33
N ALA A 327 -15.00 -32.76 -27.51
CA ALA A 327 -15.24 -33.73 -26.44
C ALA A 327 -14.24 -33.61 -25.28
N MET A 328 -12.99 -33.22 -25.55
CA MET A 328 -12.00 -32.95 -24.51
C MET A 328 -12.32 -31.69 -23.70
N VAL A 329 -12.71 -30.60 -24.38
CA VAL A 329 -13.12 -29.34 -23.73
C VAL A 329 -14.40 -29.51 -22.91
N GLU A 330 -15.40 -30.23 -23.42
CA GLU A 330 -16.63 -30.51 -22.68
C GLU A 330 -16.37 -31.33 -21.41
N ARG A 331 -15.42 -32.29 -21.46
CA ARG A 331 -14.99 -33.07 -20.30
C ARG A 331 -14.28 -32.19 -19.26
N GLU A 332 -13.36 -31.33 -19.68
CA GLU A 332 -12.66 -30.39 -18.80
C GLU A 332 -13.63 -29.39 -18.14
N GLU A 333 -14.58 -28.83 -18.91
CA GLU A 333 -15.58 -27.93 -18.35
C GLU A 333 -16.52 -28.64 -17.36
N LYS A 334 -16.96 -29.86 -17.66
CA LYS A 334 -17.79 -30.67 -16.77
C LYS A 334 -17.06 -31.03 -15.47
N GLU A 335 -15.77 -31.34 -15.54
CA GLU A 335 -14.93 -31.58 -14.37
C GLU A 335 -14.73 -30.30 -13.54
N ARG A 336 -14.49 -29.16 -14.19
CA ARG A 336 -14.38 -27.85 -13.53
C ARG A 336 -15.69 -27.41 -12.86
N GLN A 337 -16.84 -27.65 -13.50
CA GLN A 337 -18.15 -27.40 -12.90
C GLN A 337 -18.42 -28.34 -11.70
N ALA A 338 -18.03 -29.61 -11.80
CA ALA A 338 -18.14 -30.57 -10.69
C ALA A 338 -17.21 -30.22 -9.51
N ALA A 339 -15.99 -29.75 -9.78
CA ALA A 339 -15.06 -29.26 -8.76
C ALA A 339 -15.65 -28.06 -8.02
N LYS A 340 -16.17 -27.06 -8.76
CA LYS A 340 -16.82 -25.89 -8.14
C LYS A 340 -18.03 -26.29 -7.29
N GLN A 341 -18.89 -27.18 -7.77
CA GLN A 341 -20.03 -27.68 -6.97
C GLN A 341 -19.61 -28.44 -5.70
N ARG A 342 -18.40 -29.01 -5.64
CA ARG A 342 -17.85 -29.59 -4.41
C ARG A 342 -17.35 -28.51 -3.45
N GLU A 343 -16.63 -27.51 -3.96
CA GLU A 343 -16.18 -26.34 -3.18
C GLU A 343 -17.36 -25.57 -2.57
N ASP A 344 -18.37 -25.23 -3.38
CA ASP A 344 -19.58 -24.53 -2.93
C ASP A 344 -20.32 -25.31 -1.82
N ARG A 345 -20.41 -26.65 -1.93
CA ARG A 345 -21.04 -27.52 -0.92
C ARG A 345 -20.20 -27.65 0.35
N GLU A 346 -18.87 -27.73 0.26
CA GLU A 346 -18.01 -27.76 1.45
C GLU A 346 -18.09 -26.44 2.21
N ARG A 347 -18.14 -25.32 1.47
CA ARG A 347 -18.34 -23.98 2.01
C ARG A 347 -19.68 -23.85 2.73
N GLU A 348 -20.79 -24.26 2.12
CA GLU A 348 -22.12 -24.27 2.77
C GLU A 348 -22.15 -25.17 4.03
N ARG A 349 -21.40 -26.29 4.03
CA ARG A 349 -21.28 -27.16 5.20
C ARG A 349 -20.54 -26.46 6.35
N ARG A 350 -19.41 -25.82 6.05
CA ARG A 350 -18.60 -25.05 7.02
C ARG A 350 -19.38 -23.86 7.59
N ASP A 351 -20.02 -23.09 6.72
CA ASP A 351 -20.85 -21.95 7.10
C ASP A 351 -22.02 -22.39 8.03
N ARG A 352 -22.62 -23.58 7.82
CA ARG A 352 -23.60 -24.17 8.77
C ARG A 352 -22.98 -24.66 10.08
N GLU A 353 -21.78 -25.21 10.07
CA GLU A 353 -21.08 -25.65 11.29
C GLU A 353 -20.72 -24.44 12.18
N GLU A 354 -20.26 -23.35 11.58
CA GLU A 354 -19.98 -22.08 12.27
C GLU A 354 -21.26 -21.42 12.81
N GLN A 355 -22.34 -21.35 12.01
CA GLN A 355 -23.65 -20.83 12.48
C GLN A 355 -24.21 -21.60 13.67
N LYS A 356 -24.09 -22.94 13.70
CA LYS A 356 -24.50 -23.76 14.85
C LYS A 356 -23.68 -23.42 16.10
N ARG A 357 -22.36 -23.27 15.96
CA ARG A 357 -21.46 -22.93 17.07
C ARG A 357 -21.75 -21.55 17.66
N ILE A 358 -22.03 -20.56 16.81
CA ILE A 358 -22.45 -19.21 17.23
C ILE A 358 -23.80 -19.26 17.94
N LYS A 359 -24.79 -19.98 17.39
CA LYS A 359 -26.11 -20.13 18.02
C LYS A 359 -26.01 -20.79 19.39
N GLN A 360 -25.18 -21.83 19.55
CA GLN A 360 -24.97 -22.48 20.84
C GLN A 360 -24.38 -21.52 21.87
N MET A 361 -23.37 -20.73 21.50
CA MET A 361 -22.75 -19.74 22.40
C MET A 361 -23.78 -18.72 22.93
N LEU A 362 -24.67 -18.23 22.06
CA LEU A 362 -25.74 -17.29 22.44
C LEU A 362 -26.81 -17.95 23.32
N ASP A 363 -27.20 -19.19 23.02
CA ASP A 363 -28.18 -19.95 23.79
C ASP A 363 -27.63 -20.32 25.19
N ASP A 364 -26.32 -20.52 25.34
CA ASP A 364 -25.67 -20.75 26.63
C ASP A 364 -25.48 -19.43 27.43
N GLU A 365 -25.18 -18.30 26.77
CA GLU A 365 -25.17 -16.97 27.40
C GLU A 365 -26.58 -16.55 27.89
N GLU A 366 -27.64 -16.81 27.13
CA GLU A 366 -29.01 -16.53 27.54
C GLU A 366 -29.43 -17.40 28.75
N LYS A 367 -29.02 -18.68 28.78
CA LYS A 367 -29.23 -19.56 29.95
C LYS A 367 -28.51 -19.05 31.19
N GLU A 368 -27.27 -18.57 31.08
CA GLU A 368 -26.53 -18.02 32.22
C GLU A 368 -27.16 -16.72 32.72
N LYS A 369 -27.50 -15.80 31.81
CA LYS A 369 -28.22 -14.55 32.12
C LYS A 369 -29.52 -14.81 32.86
N ARG A 370 -30.32 -15.79 32.41
CA ARG A 370 -31.58 -16.20 33.05
C ARG A 370 -31.38 -16.83 34.43
N GLN A 371 -30.28 -17.53 34.67
CA GLN A 371 -29.93 -18.04 36.01
C GLN A 371 -29.57 -16.89 36.96
N ARG A 372 -28.68 -15.98 36.53
CA ARG A 372 -28.31 -14.78 37.31
C ARG A 372 -29.53 -13.91 37.64
N GLU A 373 -30.45 -13.71 36.69
CA GLU A 373 -31.72 -13.00 36.93
C GLU A 373 -32.61 -13.70 37.95
N ALA A 374 -32.69 -15.04 37.93
CA ALA A 374 -33.44 -15.82 38.92
C ALA A 374 -32.79 -15.84 40.31
N GLU A 375 -31.46 -15.69 40.40
CA GLU A 375 -30.73 -15.52 41.67
C GLU A 375 -30.94 -14.12 42.24
N ILE A 376 -30.76 -13.07 41.42
CA ILE A 376 -31.05 -11.68 41.79
C ILE A 376 -32.51 -11.52 42.25
N ALA A 377 -33.47 -12.18 41.60
CA ALA A 377 -34.87 -12.15 42.02
C ALA A 377 -35.07 -12.77 43.42
N LYS A 378 -34.45 -13.91 43.70
CA LYS A 378 -34.51 -14.56 45.03
C LYS A 378 -33.82 -13.73 46.12
N GLU A 379 -32.69 -13.13 45.80
CA GLU A 379 -31.98 -12.23 46.73
C GLU A 379 -32.78 -10.96 46.99
N THR A 380 -33.38 -10.37 45.95
CA THR A 380 -34.29 -9.22 46.08
C THR A 380 -35.52 -9.56 46.93
N GLU A 381 -36.11 -10.75 46.76
CA GLU A 381 -37.22 -11.21 47.61
C GLU A 381 -36.79 -11.44 49.07
N ARG A 382 -35.59 -11.99 49.29
CA ARG A 382 -34.99 -12.17 50.63
C ARG A 382 -34.72 -10.83 51.30
N LEU A 383 -34.15 -9.86 50.57
CA LEU A 383 -33.92 -8.50 51.07
C LEU A 383 -35.24 -7.80 51.38
N LYS A 384 -36.25 -7.93 50.52
CA LYS A 384 -37.61 -7.42 50.76
C LYS A 384 -38.26 -8.06 52.00
N LYS A 385 -37.96 -9.32 52.31
CA LYS A 385 -38.42 -10.01 53.53
C LYS A 385 -37.62 -9.63 54.79
N LEU A 386 -36.38 -9.16 54.66
CA LEU A 386 -35.55 -8.70 55.79
C LEU A 386 -35.77 -7.22 56.14
N TYR A 387 -35.98 -6.38 55.14
CA TYR A 387 -36.00 -4.91 55.28
C TYR A 387 -37.32 -4.24 54.84
N GLY A 388 -38.29 -5.00 54.32
CA GLY A 388 -39.57 -4.46 53.83
C GLY A 388 -40.65 -4.23 54.89
N THR A 389 -40.30 -4.24 56.18
CA THR A 389 -41.23 -4.15 57.33
C THR A 389 -40.96 -2.98 58.28
N GLU A 390 -40.01 -2.09 57.97
CA GLU A 390 -39.80 -0.85 58.70
C GLU A 390 -39.92 0.35 57.75
N GLY A 391 -40.80 1.31 58.05
CA GLY A 391 -40.80 2.63 57.40
C GLY A 391 -42.00 3.01 56.52
N GLN A 392 -43.24 2.59 56.82
CA GLN A 392 -44.43 3.22 56.21
C GLN A 392 -45.63 3.43 57.16
N ASP A 393 -45.38 4.02 58.32
CA ASP A 393 -46.44 4.63 59.16
C ASP A 393 -45.90 5.86 59.93
N ILE A 394 -45.74 7.00 59.24
CA ILE A 394 -45.58 8.32 59.86
C ILE A 394 -46.39 9.36 59.06
N ASN A 395 -47.36 9.97 59.73
CA ASN A 395 -48.19 11.08 59.26
C ASN A 395 -48.57 11.90 60.51
N PRO A 396 -48.37 13.23 60.55
CA PRO A 396 -49.51 14.16 60.40
C PRO A 396 -49.09 15.51 59.75
N PRO A 397 -49.87 16.61 59.83
CA PRO A 397 -50.94 16.89 58.87
C PRO A 397 -50.82 18.28 58.18
N LEU A 398 -51.55 18.49 57.08
CA LEU A 398 -51.73 19.81 56.45
C LEU A 398 -53.21 20.07 56.09
N PRO A 399 -53.66 21.34 56.02
CA PRO A 399 -55.07 21.69 56.20
C PRO A 399 -55.96 21.59 54.95
N SER A 400 -57.27 21.53 55.21
CA SER A 400 -58.37 21.35 54.25
C SER A 400 -58.48 22.45 53.18
N ARG A 401 -58.92 22.07 51.97
CA ARG A 401 -59.48 23.00 50.98
C ARG A 401 -60.75 22.41 50.32
N PRO A 402 -61.80 23.20 50.02
CA PRO A 402 -63.11 22.64 49.65
C PRO A 402 -63.19 22.03 48.24
N GLN A 403 -64.21 21.19 48.03
CA GLN A 403 -64.67 20.76 46.71
C GLN A 403 -65.13 21.96 45.87
N TYR A 404 -64.92 21.89 44.55
CA TYR A 404 -65.86 22.44 43.57
C TYR A 404 -65.98 21.52 42.36
N GLN A 405 -67.15 21.53 41.72
CA GLN A 405 -67.53 20.63 40.63
C GLN A 405 -67.16 21.22 39.25
N GLY A 406 -67.14 20.35 38.24
CA GLY A 406 -67.35 20.74 36.84
C GLY A 406 -66.08 20.90 36.00
N ARG A 407 -66.04 20.16 34.87
CA ARG A 407 -65.10 20.40 33.78
C ARG A 407 -65.74 20.03 32.43
N PRO A 408 -66.16 21.00 31.60
CA PRO A 408 -66.43 20.75 30.20
C PRO A 408 -65.10 20.67 29.40
N PRO A 409 -65.06 19.96 28.26
CA PRO A 409 -63.91 19.97 27.36
C PRO A 409 -63.98 21.17 26.39
N GLN A 410 -62.82 21.72 26.01
CA GLN A 410 -62.70 22.59 24.84
C GLN A 410 -61.40 22.29 24.09
N GLN A 411 -61.33 22.71 22.82
CA GLN A 411 -60.41 22.17 21.82
C GLN A 411 -59.40 23.21 21.31
N GLN A 412 -58.40 22.70 20.57
CA GLN A 412 -57.71 23.34 19.44
C GLN A 412 -56.74 24.53 19.65
N GLN A 413 -55.49 24.23 19.21
CA GLN A 413 -54.70 24.99 18.22
C GLN A 413 -53.87 26.26 18.59
N GLN A 414 -52.61 26.22 18.08
CA GLN A 414 -51.78 27.37 17.63
C GLN A 414 -51.25 28.34 18.72
N GLN A 415 -50.09 29.03 18.59
CA GLN A 415 -48.95 28.93 17.66
C GLN A 415 -47.67 29.64 18.21
N GLN A 416 -46.50 29.28 17.66
CA GLN A 416 -45.27 30.12 17.50
C GLN A 416 -44.41 30.52 18.74
N HIS A 417 -43.19 30.99 18.41
CA HIS A 417 -42.01 31.37 19.24
C HIS A 417 -41.61 32.84 18.91
N PRO A 418 -40.47 33.41 19.37
CA PRO A 418 -39.87 33.62 20.72
C PRO A 418 -39.59 35.15 20.91
N PRO A 419 -38.38 35.68 21.26
CA PRO A 419 -37.40 35.47 22.35
C PRO A 419 -37.34 36.77 23.25
N PRO A 420 -36.20 37.35 23.75
CA PRO A 420 -34.89 36.84 24.22
C PRO A 420 -34.45 37.37 25.63
N GLN A 421 -33.25 36.94 26.07
CA GLN A 421 -32.25 37.66 26.91
C GLN A 421 -32.53 38.07 28.38
N GLY A 422 -31.59 37.67 29.27
CA GLY A 422 -31.35 38.26 30.59
C GLY A 422 -30.59 37.33 31.54
N GLY A 423 -29.46 37.79 32.12
CA GLY A 423 -28.76 37.10 33.21
C GLY A 423 -27.28 36.75 32.97
N SER A 424 -26.38 37.70 33.24
CA SER A 424 -24.94 37.41 33.43
C SER A 424 -24.69 36.93 34.87
N TRP A 425 -23.82 35.93 35.04
CA TRP A 425 -23.29 35.54 36.35
C TRP A 425 -21.78 35.33 36.29
N ASN A 426 -21.05 36.14 37.05
CA ASN A 426 -19.59 36.09 37.13
C ASN A 426 -19.13 34.88 37.96
N PHE A 427 -18.05 34.23 37.54
CA PHE A 427 -17.24 33.35 38.40
C PHE A 427 -15.89 34.00 38.67
N ALA A 428 -15.43 33.91 39.93
CA ALA A 428 -14.17 34.50 40.38
C ALA A 428 -12.96 33.59 40.04
N PRO A 429 -11.76 34.17 39.83
CA PRO A 429 -10.55 33.39 39.54
C PRO A 429 -9.99 32.68 40.79
N PRO A 430 -9.33 31.52 40.64
CA PRO A 430 -8.66 30.84 41.75
C PRO A 430 -7.36 31.54 42.18
N PRO A 431 -6.95 31.43 43.45
CA PRO A 431 -5.76 32.11 43.99
C PRO A 431 -4.44 31.49 43.52
N GLN A 432 -3.41 32.33 43.36
CA GLN A 432 -2.06 31.90 43.02
C GLN A 432 -1.28 31.37 44.24
N ARG A 433 -0.22 30.58 43.99
CA ARG A 433 0.76 30.14 45.00
C ARG A 433 2.16 30.72 44.72
N PRO A 434 3.02 30.88 45.74
CA PRO A 434 4.22 31.71 45.64
C PRO A 434 5.43 31.02 45.01
N THR A 435 6.37 31.80 44.48
CA THR A 435 7.67 31.37 43.94
C THR A 435 8.81 31.61 44.94
N SER A 436 9.42 30.53 45.43
CA SER A 436 10.60 30.52 46.34
C SER A 436 11.03 29.06 46.61
N VAL A 437 12.30 28.63 46.64
CA VAL A 437 13.58 29.08 46.05
C VAL A 437 14.45 27.82 45.80
N GLY A 438 15.59 27.95 45.09
CA GLY A 438 16.65 26.91 45.08
C GLY A 438 17.83 27.28 45.98
N PRO A 439 19.01 26.61 45.87
CA PRO A 439 19.31 25.35 45.19
C PRO A 439 19.94 24.28 46.14
N GLY A 440 20.01 23.01 45.74
CA GLY A 440 20.98 22.07 46.34
C GLY A 440 20.60 20.59 46.44
N THR A 441 21.55 19.75 46.00
CA THR A 441 21.97 18.46 46.61
C THR A 441 20.97 17.58 47.39
N GLY A 442 20.76 16.36 46.88
CA GLY A 442 20.85 15.16 47.72
C GLY A 442 19.55 14.36 47.94
N PRO A 443 19.65 13.06 48.33
CA PRO A 443 18.66 12.08 47.90
C PRO A 443 18.08 11.19 49.02
N PHE A 444 16.74 11.12 49.14
CA PHE A 444 16.08 10.16 50.04
C PHE A 444 14.69 9.70 49.56
N HIS A 445 14.47 8.38 49.60
CA HIS A 445 13.18 7.66 49.73
C HIS A 445 12.10 7.85 48.62
N SER A 446 11.18 6.91 48.37
CA SER A 446 11.10 5.48 48.75
C SER A 446 10.43 4.67 47.61
N SER A 447 10.96 3.49 47.29
CA SER A 447 10.35 2.55 46.35
C SER A 447 9.77 1.34 47.08
N THR A 448 8.52 1.44 47.55
CA THR A 448 7.89 0.42 48.41
C THR A 448 6.71 -0.26 47.72
N LEU A 449 6.98 -1.28 46.88
CA LEU A 449 6.04 -2.36 46.51
C LEU A 449 6.71 -3.37 45.57
N ASN A 450 7.41 -4.36 46.13
CA ASN A 450 7.65 -5.68 45.51
C ASN A 450 8.37 -6.61 46.51
N HIS A 451 7.59 -7.30 47.35
CA HIS A 451 8.07 -8.40 48.18
C HIS A 451 7.10 -9.58 48.07
N LEU A 452 7.42 -10.52 47.20
CA LEU A 452 6.91 -11.90 47.20
C LEU A 452 7.94 -12.77 46.48
N PHE A 453 8.14 -13.99 46.98
CA PHE A 453 9.18 -14.96 46.63
C PHE A 453 10.63 -14.60 47.02
N ALA A 454 11.15 -15.44 47.91
CA ALA A 454 12.56 -15.55 48.28
C ALA A 454 13.35 -16.35 47.20
N GLY A 455 14.68 -16.40 47.22
CA GLY A 455 15.55 -15.93 48.30
C GLY A 455 17.03 -15.76 47.97
N ARG A 456 17.75 -15.41 49.04
CA ARG A 456 19.21 -15.24 49.18
C ARG A 456 19.84 -16.55 49.74
N PRO A 457 21.18 -16.68 49.92
CA PRO A 457 22.29 -15.80 49.54
C PRO A 457 23.31 -16.58 48.64
N SER A 458 24.63 -16.35 48.52
CA SER A 458 25.66 -15.47 49.12
C SER A 458 26.90 -15.46 48.20
N GLY A 459 27.72 -14.41 48.17
CA GLY A 459 29.09 -14.50 47.61
C GLY A 459 29.66 -13.22 46.99
N THR A 460 30.52 -12.54 47.75
CA THR A 460 31.49 -11.52 47.29
C THR A 460 32.89 -11.97 47.75
N PRO A 461 34.03 -11.37 47.30
CA PRO A 461 34.24 -10.25 46.38
C PRO A 461 35.20 -10.60 45.20
N ALA A 462 35.82 -9.59 44.56
CA ALA A 462 36.86 -9.70 43.52
C ALA A 462 38.29 -9.52 44.14
N PRO A 463 39.31 -8.91 43.48
CA PRO A 463 39.88 -9.08 42.12
C PRO A 463 41.42 -9.34 42.13
N GLN A 464 42.03 -9.82 41.03
CA GLN A 464 43.45 -9.48 40.67
C GLN A 464 43.84 -9.84 39.22
N ALA A 465 45.09 -9.55 38.79
CA ALA A 465 45.44 -9.38 37.37
C ALA A 465 46.80 -9.96 36.90
N GLY A 466 46.82 -10.48 35.66
CA GLY A 466 48.02 -10.74 34.83
C GLY A 466 48.90 -11.95 35.20
N PRO A 467 50.05 -12.18 34.52
CA PRO A 467 50.43 -11.72 33.17
C PRO A 467 51.15 -12.78 32.28
N SER A 468 51.56 -12.41 31.06
CA SER A 468 52.56 -13.08 30.16
C SER A 468 52.09 -14.39 29.47
N LYS A 469 52.27 -14.74 28.17
CA LYS A 469 53.29 -14.64 27.07
C LYS A 469 53.64 -16.10 26.62
N PRO A 470 54.29 -16.38 25.45
CA PRO A 470 54.29 -15.72 24.13
C PRO A 470 54.25 -16.69 22.90
N GLY A 471 54.20 -16.16 21.67
CA GLY A 471 54.49 -16.89 20.40
C GLY A 471 53.26 -17.38 19.63
N ARG A 472 53.27 -17.58 18.29
CA ARG A 472 54.36 -17.54 17.28
C ARG A 472 53.91 -16.76 16.00
N THR A 473 54.79 -16.56 15.03
CA THR A 473 54.72 -15.56 13.95
C THR A 473 54.02 -15.96 12.64
N LYS A 474 53.33 -14.96 12.05
CA LYS A 474 53.24 -14.48 10.64
C LYS A 474 54.19 -15.10 9.56
N PRO A 475 53.94 -14.91 8.23
CA PRO A 475 53.03 -13.96 7.54
C PRO A 475 51.98 -14.69 6.63
N ASN A 476 51.37 -14.24 5.51
CA ASN A 476 51.36 -13.06 4.61
C ASN A 476 50.04 -13.11 3.74
N GLN A 477 49.57 -12.21 2.86
CA GLN A 477 49.95 -10.86 2.37
C GLN A 477 48.75 -9.85 2.43
N GLY A 478 47.99 -9.68 1.33
CA GLY A 478 46.91 -8.70 1.04
C GLY A 478 46.54 -8.73 -0.46
N PRO A 479 45.96 -7.67 -1.08
CA PRO A 479 45.45 -6.40 -0.50
C PRO A 479 44.14 -5.81 -1.16
N TYR A 480 43.58 -4.73 -0.55
CA TYR A 480 42.75 -3.64 -1.17
C TYR A 480 41.36 -3.94 -1.83
N LEU A 481 40.38 -3.01 -1.98
CA LEU A 481 39.91 -1.83 -1.18
C LEU A 481 38.48 -1.36 -1.62
N SER A 482 37.95 -0.34 -0.93
CA SER A 482 36.81 0.58 -1.21
C SER A 482 36.73 1.14 -2.66
N GLY A 483 35.65 1.76 -3.20
CA GLY A 483 34.28 2.09 -2.74
C GLY A 483 33.66 3.31 -3.51
N ALA A 484 32.37 3.60 -3.31
CA ALA A 484 31.54 4.81 -3.62
C ALA A 484 31.70 5.66 -4.93
N ASN A 485 30.54 5.90 -5.60
CA ASN A 485 29.93 7.11 -6.25
C ASN A 485 30.75 8.44 -6.38
N PRO A 486 30.46 9.39 -7.34
CA PRO A 486 29.10 9.84 -7.78
C PRO A 486 28.92 10.47 -9.21
N ALA A 487 27.73 11.09 -9.46
CA ALA A 487 27.43 12.22 -10.40
C ALA A 487 27.41 11.98 -11.96
N ALA A 488 26.69 12.73 -12.82
CA ALA A 488 25.49 13.61 -12.71
C ALA A 488 24.92 14.04 -14.12
N ALA A 489 23.75 14.71 -14.13
CA ALA A 489 23.25 15.74 -15.09
C ALA A 489 22.47 15.39 -16.41
N VAL A 490 21.26 16.00 -16.54
CA VAL A 490 20.72 16.88 -17.64
C VAL A 490 20.73 16.40 -19.12
N SER A 491 19.70 16.58 -19.99
CA SER A 491 18.23 16.81 -19.89
C SER A 491 17.57 16.83 -21.32
N GLY A 492 16.23 16.72 -21.42
CA GLY A 492 15.45 17.44 -22.45
C GLY A 492 14.83 16.68 -23.65
N PHE A 493 13.96 17.41 -24.38
CA PHE A 493 13.31 17.15 -25.69
C PHE A 493 12.15 16.13 -25.81
N PHE A 494 10.97 16.62 -26.25
CA PHE A 494 9.78 15.86 -26.67
C PHE A 494 9.12 16.49 -27.91
N SER A 495 8.54 15.69 -28.82
CA SER A 495 7.54 16.20 -29.80
C SER A 495 6.63 15.13 -30.46
N GLY A 496 5.42 14.92 -29.91
CA GLY A 496 4.17 14.56 -30.62
C GLY A 496 4.02 13.22 -31.38
N LEU A 497 2.83 12.85 -31.90
CA LEU A 497 1.45 13.35 -31.70
C LEU A 497 0.41 12.40 -32.38
N ARG A 498 -0.86 12.35 -31.91
CA ARG A 498 -2.11 11.93 -32.62
C ARG A 498 -2.38 10.42 -32.89
N LYS A 499 -3.64 9.90 -32.96
CA LYS A 499 -5.01 10.30 -32.47
C LYS A 499 -6.06 9.16 -32.71
N ASP A 500 -7.27 9.26 -32.10
CA ASP A 500 -8.60 8.79 -32.58
C ASP A 500 -8.97 7.26 -32.61
N ASP A 501 -10.23 6.78 -32.45
CA ASP A 501 -11.56 7.33 -32.00
C ASP A 501 -12.61 6.17 -31.72
N ARG A 502 -13.79 6.47 -31.13
CA ARG A 502 -15.13 5.76 -31.18
C ARG A 502 -15.41 4.43 -30.41
N LYS A 503 -16.65 4.08 -29.94
CA LYS A 503 -17.91 4.79 -29.52
C LYS A 503 -19.03 3.82 -28.98
N ILE A 504 -20.12 4.37 -28.37
CA ILE A 504 -21.55 3.86 -28.32
C ILE A 504 -21.90 2.61 -27.43
N THR A 505 -23.11 2.34 -26.83
CA THR A 505 -24.16 3.13 -26.07
C THR A 505 -25.11 2.25 -25.17
N LYS A 506 -25.37 2.69 -23.93
CA LYS A 506 -26.68 2.99 -23.25
C LYS A 506 -27.95 2.06 -23.36
N LYS A 507 -28.62 1.80 -22.21
CA LYS A 507 -30.12 1.65 -22.04
C LYS A 507 -30.56 1.79 -20.55
N LYS A 508 -31.87 1.66 -20.20
CA LYS A 508 -32.45 1.91 -18.84
C LYS A 508 -33.84 1.27 -18.57
N SER A 509 -33.99 0.43 -17.53
CA SER A 509 -35.26 0.06 -16.80
C SER A 509 -34.90 -0.89 -15.61
N MET A 510 -35.72 -1.20 -14.59
CA MET A 510 -37.17 -1.04 -14.33
C MET A 510 -37.48 -0.51 -12.90
N GLN A 511 -38.76 -0.20 -12.67
CA GLN A 511 -39.46 -0.10 -11.35
C GLN A 511 -39.72 -1.51 -10.77
N TRP A 512 -40.16 -1.71 -9.52
CA TRP A 512 -40.85 -0.84 -8.55
C TRP A 512 -40.03 -0.58 -7.28
#